data_AF-A0A662WKW9-F1
#
_entry.id   AF-A0A662WKW9-F1
#
_cell.length_a   1.000
_cell.length_b   1.000
_cell.length_c   1.000
_cell.angle_alpha   90.00
_cell.angle_beta   90.00
_cell.angle_gamma   90.00
#
_symmetry.space_group_name_H-M   'P 1'
#
loop_
_entity.id
_entity.type
_entity.pdbx_description
1 polymer ?
#
loop_
_entity_poly.entity_id
_entity_poly.type
_entity_poly.pdbx_seq_one_letter_code
_entity_poly.pdbx_strand_id
1 'polypeptide(L)'
;MNTFFAVAAAVAALVGSVDAVACTTAQQQGAYLSLISLLTGPSLSPCATESGYNMLYATALPTDAEMIAMCGVEACHQLIVEVSAANPPDCDLNIPTSGAVMNVYELATTFESDCDTLTGTTAPPTDAPTVAPTDAPTTAPTDAPTTGPTDVPTDAPTETPSTTEPVTPGASLHHTQQQGAYLSLISLLTGPSLSPCAAESGYNMLYATALPTDAEMIAMCGVEACHQLIVEVSAANPPDCDLNVPTSGAGTSC
;
A
#
# COMPACT_ATOMS: atom_id res chain seq x y z
N MET A 1 -38.45 -22.95 -34.21
CA MET A 1 -37.27 -22.27 -34.78
C MET A 1 -36.99 -21.03 -33.92
N ASN A 2 -36.07 -21.17 -32.97
CA ASN A 2 -35.57 -20.07 -32.15
C ASN A 2 -34.70 -19.15 -33.02
N THR A 3 -34.86 -17.84 -32.90
CA THR A 3 -33.81 -16.88 -33.32
C THR A 3 -33.65 -15.84 -32.22
N PHE A 4 -32.68 -16.09 -31.36
CA PHE A 4 -32.13 -15.12 -30.42
C PHE A 4 -31.17 -14.21 -31.19
N PHE A 5 -31.46 -12.90 -31.22
CA PHE A 5 -30.49 -11.89 -31.63
C PHE A 5 -29.52 -11.65 -30.48
N ALA A 6 -28.28 -12.13 -30.63
CA ALA A 6 -27.18 -11.78 -29.73
C ALA A 6 -26.70 -10.36 -30.08
N VAL A 7 -27.10 -9.38 -29.28
CA VAL A 7 -26.43 -8.08 -29.27
C VAL A 7 -25.20 -8.23 -28.38
N ALA A 8 -24.03 -8.27 -29.01
CA ALA A 8 -22.76 -8.20 -28.30
C ALA A 8 -22.63 -6.79 -27.68
N ALA A 9 -22.88 -6.68 -26.38
CA ALA A 9 -22.49 -5.52 -25.61
C ALA A 9 -20.95 -5.54 -25.51
N ALA A 10 -20.30 -4.67 -26.27
CA ALA A 10 -18.91 -4.34 -26.02
C ALA A 10 -18.87 -3.62 -24.67
N VAL A 11 -18.44 -4.32 -23.63
CA VAL A 11 -18.07 -3.73 -22.35
C VAL A 11 -16.88 -2.82 -22.64
N ALA A 12 -17.12 -1.53 -22.71
CA ALA A 12 -16.06 -0.54 -22.59
C ALA A 12 -15.51 -0.69 -21.17
N ALA A 13 -14.38 -1.38 -21.05
CA ALA A 13 -13.56 -1.29 -19.85
C ALA A 13 -13.16 0.19 -19.71
N LEU A 14 -13.83 0.90 -18.81
CA LEU A 14 -13.37 2.19 -18.35
C LEU A 14 -12.11 1.88 -17.52
N VAL A 15 -10.98 1.83 -18.20
CA VAL A 15 -9.66 1.83 -17.57
C VAL A 15 -9.48 3.24 -17.00
N GLY A 16 -10.10 3.48 -15.85
CA GLY A 16 -9.66 4.51 -14.92
C GLY A 16 -8.44 4.00 -14.17
N SER A 17 -7.39 3.61 -14.90
CA SER A 17 -6.08 3.46 -14.26
C SER A 17 -5.54 4.87 -14.07
N VAL A 18 -5.84 5.44 -12.90
CA VAL A 18 -4.74 6.10 -12.20
C VAL A 18 -3.64 5.04 -12.13
N ASP A 19 -2.44 5.34 -12.63
CA ASP A 19 -1.30 4.42 -12.53
C ASP A 19 -0.98 4.28 -11.04
N ALA A 20 -1.73 3.42 -10.34
CA ALA A 20 -1.48 3.12 -8.95
C ALA A 20 -0.12 2.44 -8.91
N VAL A 21 0.83 3.14 -8.30
CA VAL A 21 2.19 2.68 -8.20
C VAL A 21 2.17 1.41 -7.36
N ALA A 22 2.70 0.31 -7.90
CA ALA A 22 2.89 -0.91 -7.12
C ALA A 22 3.66 -0.59 -5.84
N CYS A 23 3.15 -1.04 -4.69
CA CYS A 23 3.87 -0.83 -3.44
C CYS A 23 5.28 -1.41 -3.52
N THR A 24 6.26 -0.66 -3.03
CA THR A 24 7.59 -1.22 -2.75
C THR A 24 7.47 -2.30 -1.67
N THR A 25 8.42 -3.22 -1.63
CA THR A 25 8.44 -4.28 -0.61
C THR A 25 8.40 -3.72 0.81
N ALA A 26 9.04 -2.56 1.05
CA ALA A 26 9.01 -1.87 2.34
C ALA A 26 7.62 -1.30 2.68
N GLN A 27 6.96 -0.64 1.73
CA GLN A 27 5.58 -0.17 1.91
C GLN A 27 4.62 -1.32 2.17
N GLN A 28 4.81 -2.44 1.47
CA GLN A 28 3.96 -3.61 1.59
C GLN A 28 4.11 -4.28 2.96
N GLN A 29 5.34 -4.46 3.46
CA GLN A 29 5.57 -4.97 4.82
C GLN A 29 5.00 -4.01 5.89
N GLY A 30 5.24 -2.70 5.74
CA GLY A 30 4.70 -1.69 6.65
C GLY A 30 3.18 -1.69 6.70
N ALA A 31 2.53 -1.78 5.54
CA ALA A 31 1.08 -1.87 5.43
C ALA A 31 0.53 -3.13 6.11
N TYR A 32 1.15 -4.31 5.93
CA TYR A 32 0.66 -5.51 6.62
C TYR A 32 0.81 -5.43 8.13
N LEU A 33 1.89 -4.83 8.62
CA LEU A 33 2.11 -4.63 10.06
C LEU A 33 1.11 -3.64 10.65
N SER A 34 0.79 -2.55 9.95
CA SER A 34 -0.21 -1.59 10.42
C SER A 34 -1.64 -2.16 10.33
N LEU A 35 -1.90 -2.97 9.31
CA LEU A 35 -3.21 -3.58 9.11
C LEU A 35 -3.45 -4.81 10.01
N ILE A 36 -2.42 -5.41 10.61
CA ILE A 36 -2.60 -6.59 11.49
C ILE A 36 -3.50 -6.29 12.69
N SER A 37 -3.42 -5.07 13.23
CA SER A 37 -4.26 -4.63 14.34
C SER A 37 -5.75 -4.57 13.97
N LEU A 38 -6.07 -4.37 12.69
CA LEU A 38 -7.44 -4.34 12.17
C LEU A 38 -8.03 -5.75 12.04
N LEU A 39 -7.20 -6.79 11.83
CA LEU A 39 -7.68 -8.18 11.81
C LEU A 39 -8.25 -8.61 13.16
N THR A 40 -7.77 -8.02 14.25
CA THR A 40 -8.31 -8.23 15.60
C THR A 40 -9.33 -7.18 16.02
N GLY A 41 -9.61 -6.21 15.14
CA GLY A 41 -10.52 -5.09 15.40
C GLY A 41 -11.98 -5.54 15.47
N PRO A 42 -12.83 -4.81 16.22
CA PRO A 42 -14.25 -5.14 16.34
C PRO A 42 -15.03 -4.89 15.05
N SER A 43 -14.50 -4.08 14.13
CA SER A 43 -15.22 -3.54 12.97
C SER A 43 -15.08 -4.41 11.71
N LEU A 44 -13.99 -5.17 11.57
CA LEU A 44 -13.69 -5.95 10.37
C LEU A 44 -14.69 -7.10 10.13
N SER A 45 -14.97 -7.91 11.15
CA SER A 45 -15.89 -9.05 11.02
C SER A 45 -17.35 -8.63 10.78
N PRO A 46 -17.92 -7.65 11.51
CA PRO A 46 -19.27 -7.18 11.25
C PRO A 46 -19.40 -6.48 9.90
N CYS A 47 -18.42 -5.64 9.51
CA CYS A 47 -18.45 -5.02 8.18
C CYS A 47 -18.52 -6.08 7.08
N ALA A 48 -17.66 -7.10 7.13
CA ALA A 48 -17.66 -8.16 6.12
C ALA A 48 -18.95 -8.98 6.09
N THR A 49 -19.53 -9.26 7.26
CA THR A 49 -20.73 -10.10 7.38
C THR A 49 -21.99 -9.37 6.96
N GLU A 50 -22.12 -8.09 7.30
CA GLU A 50 -23.33 -7.31 7.03
C GLU A 50 -23.32 -6.71 5.62
N SER A 51 -22.16 -6.28 5.11
CA SER A 51 -22.05 -5.76 3.73
C SER A 51 -21.93 -6.87 2.69
N GLY A 52 -21.49 -8.07 3.09
CA GLY A 52 -21.15 -9.16 2.19
C GLY A 52 -19.80 -9.01 1.50
N TYR A 53 -19.08 -7.90 1.71
CA TYR A 53 -17.77 -7.64 1.14
C TYR A 53 -16.66 -7.90 2.16
N ASN A 54 -15.85 -8.94 1.94
CA ASN A 54 -14.72 -9.26 2.80
C ASN A 54 -13.40 -8.86 2.14
N MET A 55 -12.81 -7.74 2.58
CA MET A 55 -11.54 -7.20 2.07
C MET A 55 -10.39 -8.22 2.02
N LEU A 56 -10.35 -9.21 2.92
CA LEU A 56 -9.26 -10.19 2.99
C LEU A 56 -9.41 -11.31 1.96
N TYR A 57 -10.63 -11.59 1.50
CA TYR A 57 -10.92 -12.67 0.56
C TYR A 57 -11.43 -12.18 -0.79
N ALA A 58 -11.81 -10.92 -0.89
CA ALA A 58 -12.23 -10.30 -2.14
C ALA A 58 -11.09 -10.36 -3.15
N THR A 59 -11.40 -10.80 -4.36
CA THR A 59 -10.44 -10.90 -5.47
C THR A 59 -10.44 -9.66 -6.37
N ALA A 60 -11.31 -8.69 -6.07
CA ALA A 60 -11.49 -7.44 -6.79
C ALA A 60 -11.99 -6.35 -5.84
N LEU A 61 -11.86 -5.10 -6.26
CA LEU A 61 -12.48 -3.94 -5.60
C LEU A 61 -14.01 -4.12 -5.48
N PRO A 62 -14.64 -3.50 -4.46
CA PRO A 62 -16.10 -3.54 -4.33
C PRO A 62 -16.76 -2.94 -5.57
N THR A 63 -17.74 -3.64 -6.13
CA THR A 63 -18.63 -3.07 -7.15
C THR A 63 -19.51 -1.98 -6.54
N ASP A 64 -20.10 -1.09 -7.34
CA ASP A 64 -21.02 -0.04 -6.86
C ASP A 64 -22.13 -0.61 -5.95
N ALA A 65 -22.65 -1.79 -6.28
CA ALA A 65 -23.68 -2.45 -5.47
C ALA A 65 -23.16 -2.93 -4.11
N GLU A 66 -21.94 -3.46 -4.06
CA GLU A 66 -21.28 -3.88 -2.82
C GLU A 66 -20.85 -2.66 -2.00
N MET A 67 -20.39 -1.59 -2.65
CA MET A 67 -20.06 -0.33 -2.01
C MET A 67 -21.32 0.29 -1.37
N ILE A 68 -22.46 0.33 -2.06
CA ILE A 68 -23.75 0.75 -1.48
C ILE A 68 -24.12 -0.10 -0.26
N ALA A 69 -23.87 -1.42 -0.30
CA ALA A 69 -24.11 -2.29 0.85
C ALA A 69 -23.18 -1.95 2.02
N MET A 70 -21.90 -1.68 1.77
CA MET A 70 -20.95 -1.23 2.79
C MET A 70 -21.35 0.13 3.39
N CYS A 71 -21.85 1.07 2.59
CA CYS A 71 -22.33 2.38 3.04
C CYS A 71 -23.57 2.30 3.94
N GLY A 72 -24.29 1.18 3.92
CA GLY A 72 -25.42 0.94 4.82
C GLY A 72 -25.03 0.38 6.18
N VAL A 73 -23.75 0.07 6.40
CA VAL A 73 -23.26 -0.70 7.56
C VAL A 73 -22.34 0.17 8.41
N GLU A 74 -22.79 0.53 9.61
CA GLU A 74 -22.03 1.39 10.53
C GLU A 74 -20.64 0.83 10.87
N ALA A 75 -20.51 -0.50 10.97
CA ALA A 75 -19.23 -1.16 11.20
C ALA A 75 -18.23 -0.98 10.05
N CYS A 76 -18.71 -0.77 8.80
CA CYS A 76 -17.83 -0.47 7.68
C CYS A 76 -17.27 0.95 7.76
N HIS A 77 -18.08 1.93 8.17
CA HIS A 77 -17.60 3.29 8.44
C HIS A 77 -16.56 3.30 9.56
N GLN A 78 -16.78 2.55 10.65
CA GLN A 78 -15.78 2.43 11.72
C GLN A 78 -14.50 1.74 11.25
N LEU A 79 -14.61 0.70 10.42
CA LEU A 79 -13.44 0.05 9.83
C LEU A 79 -12.61 1.04 8.99
N ILE A 80 -13.25 1.92 8.21
CA ILE A 80 -12.54 2.94 7.41
C ILE A 80 -11.83 3.98 8.29
N VAL A 81 -12.43 4.37 9.41
CA VAL A 81 -11.76 5.23 10.41
C VAL A 81 -10.54 4.54 11.00
N GLU A 82 -10.64 3.27 11.36
CA GLU A 82 -9.52 2.49 11.87
C GLU A 82 -8.41 2.30 10.81
N VAL A 83 -8.79 2.01 9.56
CA VAL A 83 -7.85 1.85 8.43
C VAL A 83 -7.12 3.16 8.16
N SER A 84 -7.82 4.29 8.09
CA SER A 84 -7.20 5.59 7.87
C SER A 84 -6.28 6.00 9.02
N ALA A 85 -6.63 5.67 10.27
CA ALA A 85 -5.78 5.87 11.44
C ALA A 85 -4.49 5.02 11.41
N ALA A 86 -4.52 3.86 10.74
CA ALA A 86 -3.35 3.02 10.51
C ALA A 86 -2.39 3.59 9.45
N ASN A 87 -2.75 4.73 8.82
CA ASN A 87 -1.96 5.47 7.84
C ASN A 87 -1.35 4.57 6.75
N PRO A 88 -2.18 3.85 5.98
CA PRO A 88 -1.72 2.98 4.91
C PRO A 88 -0.99 3.79 3.82
N PRO A 89 -0.02 3.18 3.13
CA PRO A 89 0.65 3.85 2.02
C PRO A 89 -0.29 4.01 0.83
N ASP A 90 -0.12 5.11 0.10
CA ASP A 90 -0.80 5.37 -1.18
C ASP A 90 -0.11 4.59 -2.31
N CYS A 91 -0.42 3.30 -2.40
CA CYS A 91 0.12 2.40 -3.41
C CYS A 91 -0.74 1.13 -3.55
N ASP A 92 -0.53 0.41 -4.65
CA ASP A 92 -1.19 -0.85 -4.95
C ASP A 92 -0.66 -1.99 -4.07
N LEU A 93 -1.46 -2.37 -3.08
CA LEU A 93 -1.15 -3.42 -2.13
C LEU A 93 -1.68 -4.76 -2.65
N ASN A 94 -0.80 -5.74 -2.81
CA ASN A 94 -1.24 -7.11 -3.06
C ASN A 94 -1.71 -7.74 -1.73
N ILE A 95 -2.89 -8.34 -1.70
CA ILE A 95 -3.43 -9.03 -0.53
C ILE A 95 -3.02 -10.52 -0.62
N PRO A 96 -2.22 -11.05 0.31
CA PRO A 96 -1.63 -12.39 0.17
C PRO A 96 -2.67 -13.51 0.21
N THR A 97 -3.83 -13.28 0.84
CA THR A 97 -4.90 -14.26 1.00
C THR A 97 -5.80 -14.40 -0.22
N SER A 98 -6.03 -13.31 -0.98
CA SER A 98 -6.91 -13.30 -2.15
C SER A 98 -6.18 -13.06 -3.48
N GLY A 99 -4.95 -12.58 -3.45
CA GLY A 99 -4.22 -12.13 -4.63
C GLY A 99 -4.79 -10.85 -5.26
N ALA A 100 -5.71 -10.16 -4.57
CA ALA A 100 -6.23 -8.88 -5.02
C ALA A 100 -5.14 -7.81 -4.91
N VAL A 101 -5.10 -6.91 -5.89
CA VAL A 101 -4.25 -5.72 -5.85
C VAL A 101 -5.18 -4.52 -5.67
N MET A 102 -4.96 -3.77 -4.60
CA MET A 102 -5.85 -2.66 -4.22
C MET A 102 -5.12 -1.59 -3.42
N ASN A 103 -5.44 -0.33 -3.71
CA ASN A 103 -4.95 0.81 -2.94
C ASN A 103 -5.85 1.03 -1.72
N VAL A 104 -5.39 0.57 -0.56
CA VAL A 104 -6.12 0.67 0.72
C VAL A 104 -6.22 2.13 1.19
N TYR A 105 -5.23 2.96 0.88
CA TYR A 105 -5.26 4.38 1.21
C TYR A 105 -6.33 5.11 0.41
N GLU A 106 -6.35 4.93 -0.91
CA GLU A 106 -7.37 5.52 -1.78
C GLU A 106 -8.76 5.08 -1.33
N LEU A 107 -8.96 3.76 -1.16
CA LEU A 107 -10.23 3.22 -0.68
C LEU A 107 -10.66 3.83 0.66
N ALA A 108 -9.76 3.98 1.63
CA ALA A 108 -10.10 4.58 2.92
C ALA A 108 -10.42 6.07 2.83
N THR A 109 -9.79 6.80 1.91
CA THR A 109 -9.98 8.24 1.75
C THR A 109 -11.19 8.61 0.90
N THR A 110 -11.58 7.77 -0.07
CA THR A 110 -12.72 8.03 -0.95
C THR A 110 -14.02 7.39 -0.49
N PHE A 111 -13.97 6.40 0.41
CA PHE A 111 -15.15 5.63 0.83
C PHE A 111 -16.36 6.49 1.22
N GLU A 112 -16.17 7.49 2.09
CA GLU A 112 -17.29 8.34 2.55
C GLU A 112 -17.87 9.19 1.42
N SER A 113 -17.02 9.76 0.55
CA SER A 113 -17.49 10.51 -0.61
C SER A 113 -18.17 9.62 -1.65
N ASP A 114 -17.68 8.38 -1.83
CA ASP A 114 -18.28 7.42 -2.73
C ASP A 114 -19.64 6.98 -2.18
N CYS A 115 -19.77 6.80 -0.86
CA CYS A 115 -21.04 6.57 -0.21
C CYS A 115 -22.05 7.71 -0.43
N ASP A 116 -21.63 8.96 -0.26
CA ASP A 116 -22.50 10.13 -0.50
C ASP A 116 -22.98 10.21 -1.95
N THR A 117 -22.10 9.92 -2.92
CA THR A 117 -22.46 9.96 -4.34
C THR A 117 -23.39 8.81 -4.71
N LEU A 118 -23.07 7.58 -4.32
CA LEU A 118 -23.83 6.38 -4.67
C LEU A 118 -25.20 6.35 -3.99
N THR A 119 -25.29 6.75 -2.72
CA THR A 119 -26.57 6.83 -1.99
C THR A 119 -27.39 8.07 -2.35
N GLY A 120 -26.73 9.19 -2.69
CA GLY A 120 -27.38 10.43 -3.13
C GLY A 120 -28.08 10.32 -4.48
N THR A 121 -27.62 9.43 -5.37
CA THR A 121 -28.26 9.20 -6.68
C THR A 121 -29.55 8.37 -6.60
N THR A 122 -29.88 7.83 -5.40
CA THR A 122 -31.11 7.05 -5.15
C THR A 122 -32.27 7.91 -4.62
N ALA A 123 -32.04 9.21 -4.33
CA ALA A 123 -33.16 10.14 -4.19
C ALA A 123 -33.83 10.31 -5.57
N PRO A 124 -35.17 10.23 -5.69
CA PRO A 124 -35.84 10.47 -6.97
C PRO A 124 -35.39 11.83 -7.50
N PRO A 125 -35.18 11.98 -8.83
CA PRO A 125 -34.83 13.28 -9.39
C PRO A 125 -35.89 14.26 -8.93
N THR A 126 -35.48 15.27 -8.15
CA THR A 126 -36.36 16.39 -7.84
C THR A 126 -36.68 17.02 -9.19
N ASP A 127 -37.97 17.09 -9.53
CA ASP A 127 -38.48 17.52 -10.84
C ASP A 127 -37.66 18.69 -11.39
N ALA A 128 -36.94 18.44 -12.50
CA ALA A 128 -36.22 19.47 -13.21
C ALA A 128 -37.19 20.58 -13.62
N PRO A 129 -36.83 21.87 -13.47
CA PRO A 129 -37.66 22.93 -14.01
C PRO A 129 -37.62 22.82 -15.53
N THR A 130 -38.76 22.43 -16.11
CA THR A 130 -39.00 22.46 -17.54
C THR A 130 -39.00 23.92 -18.00
N VAL A 131 -37.92 24.38 -18.63
CA VAL A 131 -37.94 25.57 -19.46
C VAL A 131 -37.38 25.21 -20.82
N ALA A 132 -38.22 25.38 -21.85
CA ALA A 132 -37.99 24.99 -23.23
C ALA A 132 -36.74 25.66 -23.86
N PRO A 133 -36.06 25.01 -24.82
CA PRO A 133 -35.00 25.65 -25.58
C PRO A 133 -35.63 26.68 -26.53
N THR A 134 -35.17 27.93 -26.44
CA THR A 134 -35.52 28.98 -27.42
C THR A 134 -34.41 29.08 -28.47
N ASP A 135 -34.84 29.33 -29.70
CA ASP A 135 -34.17 29.14 -30.98
C ASP A 135 -32.74 29.69 -31.18
N ALA A 136 -32.06 29.06 -32.13
CA ALA A 136 -30.74 29.38 -32.70
C ALA A 136 -30.58 30.81 -33.22
N PRO A 137 -29.34 31.21 -33.54
CA PRO A 137 -29.08 31.46 -34.96
C PRO A 137 -27.76 30.87 -35.51
N THR A 138 -27.78 30.76 -36.83
CA THR A 138 -26.89 30.09 -37.79
C THR A 138 -25.74 30.97 -38.29
N THR A 139 -24.81 30.34 -39.05
CA THR A 139 -23.78 30.85 -40.00
C THR A 139 -22.42 31.19 -39.39
N ALA A 140 -21.24 30.90 -39.96
CA ALA A 140 -20.69 30.11 -41.09
C ALA A 140 -19.13 30.16 -40.92
N PRO A 141 -18.30 29.42 -41.68
CA PRO A 141 -16.92 29.08 -41.30
C PRO A 141 -15.87 30.10 -41.77
N THR A 142 -14.64 30.02 -41.26
CA THR A 142 -13.48 30.67 -41.90
C THR A 142 -12.27 29.74 -41.84
N ASP A 143 -11.86 29.30 -43.03
CA ASP A 143 -10.59 28.64 -43.32
C ASP A 143 -9.41 29.59 -43.15
N ALA A 144 -8.27 29.09 -42.66
CA ALA A 144 -7.01 29.11 -43.39
C ALA A 144 -5.94 28.28 -42.65
N PRO A 145 -5.23 27.37 -43.35
CA PRO A 145 -4.04 26.70 -42.84
C PRO A 145 -2.82 27.61 -43.05
N THR A 146 -1.83 27.58 -42.15
CA THR A 146 -0.50 28.09 -42.50
C THR A 146 0.58 27.09 -42.14
N THR A 147 1.27 26.72 -43.21
CA THR A 147 2.43 25.86 -43.35
C THR A 147 3.66 26.37 -42.61
N GLY A 148 4.48 25.44 -42.14
CA GLY A 148 5.91 25.67 -41.98
C GLY A 148 6.64 24.42 -41.48
N PRO A 149 7.29 23.63 -42.36
CA PRO A 149 8.38 22.77 -41.95
C PRO A 149 9.68 23.59 -41.97
N THR A 150 10.55 23.40 -41.00
CA THR A 150 11.96 23.79 -41.15
C THR A 150 12.81 22.72 -40.50
N ASP A 151 13.43 21.92 -41.37
CA ASP A 151 14.57 21.06 -41.08
C ASP A 151 15.77 21.89 -40.61
N VAL A 152 16.62 21.30 -39.77
CA VAL A 152 18.01 20.90 -40.09
C VAL A 152 18.76 20.62 -38.76
N PRO A 153 19.68 19.63 -38.73
CA PRO A 153 20.20 18.99 -37.52
C PRO A 153 21.57 19.55 -37.09
N THR A 154 22.26 18.80 -36.20
CA THR A 154 23.71 18.86 -35.83
C THR A 154 23.93 19.70 -34.56
N ASP A 155 24.53 19.23 -33.47
CA ASP A 155 25.77 18.45 -33.31
C ASP A 155 25.77 17.53 -32.07
N ALA A 156 26.53 16.44 -32.17
CA ALA A 156 27.01 15.67 -31.03
C ALA A 156 28.15 16.42 -30.29
N PRO A 157 28.47 16.06 -29.04
CA PRO A 157 29.61 15.17 -28.92
C PRO A 157 29.43 14.04 -27.89
N THR A 158 30.09 12.95 -28.27
CA THR A 158 30.60 11.84 -27.48
C THR A 158 31.22 12.27 -26.15
N GLU A 159 30.83 11.61 -25.06
CA GLU A 159 31.72 11.32 -23.93
C GLU A 159 31.51 9.85 -23.52
N THR A 160 32.62 9.26 -23.13
CA THR A 160 32.98 7.84 -23.14
C THR A 160 32.28 6.95 -22.11
N PRO A 161 32.09 5.64 -22.38
CA PRO A 161 31.73 4.68 -21.35
C PRO A 161 32.94 4.40 -20.45
N SER A 162 32.87 4.82 -19.18
CA SER A 162 33.85 4.45 -18.17
C SER A 162 33.67 2.98 -17.81
N THR A 163 34.63 2.17 -18.27
CA THR A 163 35.24 1.05 -17.55
C THR A 163 34.29 0.12 -16.78
N THR A 164 33.86 -0.92 -17.48
CA THR A 164 33.51 -2.22 -16.93
C THR A 164 34.75 -2.85 -16.30
N GLU A 165 34.74 -3.01 -14.97
CA GLU A 165 35.53 -4.08 -14.33
C GLU A 165 34.65 -5.33 -14.18
N PRO A 166 35.16 -6.54 -14.43
CA PRO A 166 34.41 -7.77 -14.22
C PRO A 166 34.47 -8.12 -12.73
N VAL A 167 33.50 -7.65 -11.95
CA VAL A 167 33.27 -8.22 -10.62
C VAL A 167 32.47 -9.50 -10.77
N THR A 168 33.14 -10.61 -10.45
CA THR A 168 32.57 -11.92 -10.20
C THR A 168 31.34 -11.79 -9.28
N PRO A 169 30.11 -12.09 -9.74
CA PRO A 169 28.93 -11.98 -8.91
C PRO A 169 28.92 -13.11 -7.88
N GLY A 170 28.92 -12.77 -6.58
CA GLY A 170 28.47 -13.72 -5.55
C GLY A 170 29.07 -13.57 -4.16
N ALA A 171 30.33 -13.17 -3.99
CA ALA A 171 30.96 -13.22 -2.66
C ALA A 171 31.07 -11.87 -1.93
N SER A 172 31.01 -10.74 -2.64
CA SER A 172 31.29 -9.42 -2.04
C SER A 172 30.04 -8.64 -1.61
N LEU A 173 28.85 -8.94 -2.14
CA LEU A 173 27.61 -8.25 -1.74
C LEU A 173 27.19 -8.59 -0.31
N HIS A 174 27.42 -9.83 0.13
CA HIS A 174 26.97 -10.33 1.43
C HIS A 174 27.72 -9.68 2.59
N HIS A 175 29.03 -9.45 2.45
CA HIS A 175 29.83 -8.80 3.48
C HIS A 175 29.57 -7.28 3.57
N THR A 176 29.36 -6.62 2.43
CA THR A 176 29.06 -5.19 2.38
C THR A 176 27.66 -4.87 2.93
N GLN A 177 26.67 -5.73 2.69
CA GLN A 177 25.31 -5.58 3.23
C GLN A 177 25.26 -5.77 4.75
N GLN A 178 25.99 -6.77 5.27
CA GLN A 178 26.12 -6.99 6.72
C GLN A 178 26.83 -5.81 7.42
N GLN A 179 27.92 -5.27 6.84
CA GLN A 179 28.59 -4.08 7.39
C GLN A 179 27.70 -2.84 7.38
N GLY A 180 26.86 -2.65 6.36
CA GLY A 180 25.89 -1.57 6.30
C GLY A 180 24.82 -1.66 7.40
N ALA A 181 24.29 -2.86 7.64
CA ALA A 181 23.33 -3.12 8.71
C ALA A 181 23.91 -2.81 10.10
N TYR A 182 25.15 -3.25 10.36
CA TYR A 182 25.81 -2.97 11.62
C TYR A 182 26.02 -1.47 11.87
N LEU A 183 26.42 -0.72 10.84
CA LEU A 183 26.62 0.72 10.98
C LEU A 183 25.30 1.48 11.23
N SER A 184 24.19 1.02 10.65
CA SER A 184 22.86 1.59 10.95
C SER A 184 22.39 1.23 12.36
N LEU A 185 22.64 0.00 12.79
CA LEU A 185 22.17 -0.52 14.09
C LEU A 185 23.09 -0.17 15.27
N ILE A 186 24.34 0.26 15.04
CA ILE A 186 25.27 0.63 16.13
C ILE A 186 24.74 1.76 17.01
N SER A 187 23.94 2.66 16.44
CA SER A 187 23.30 3.77 17.15
C SER A 187 22.32 3.31 18.22
N LEU A 188 21.71 2.13 18.05
CA LEU A 188 20.77 1.52 19.01
C LEU A 188 21.48 1.01 20.26
N LEU A 189 22.77 0.62 20.15
CA LEU A 189 23.57 0.18 21.30
C LEU A 189 23.79 1.29 22.32
N THR A 190 23.79 2.53 21.84
CA THR A 190 23.87 3.75 22.66
C THR A 190 22.50 4.40 22.92
N GLY A 191 21.44 3.82 22.36
CA GLY A 191 20.07 4.32 22.49
C GLY A 191 19.49 4.14 23.89
N PRO A 192 18.51 4.97 24.29
CA PRO A 192 17.90 4.90 25.61
C PRO A 192 17.03 3.65 25.79
N SER A 193 16.62 2.99 24.70
CA SER A 193 15.57 1.98 24.67
C SER A 193 16.08 0.55 24.85
N LEU A 194 17.31 0.25 24.41
CA LEU A 194 17.86 -1.11 24.41
C LEU A 194 18.11 -1.67 25.82
N SER A 195 18.70 -0.87 26.71
CA SER A 195 19.00 -1.30 28.08
C SER A 195 17.77 -1.50 28.98
N PRO A 196 16.76 -0.60 29.01
CA PRO A 196 15.53 -0.84 29.76
C PRO A 196 14.68 -1.96 29.17
N CYS A 197 14.62 -2.12 27.83
CA CYS A 197 13.92 -3.26 27.23
C CYS A 197 14.48 -4.60 27.74
N ALA A 198 15.80 -4.77 27.74
CA ALA A 198 16.42 -6.00 28.24
C ALA A 198 16.25 -6.19 29.75
N ALA A 199 16.27 -5.10 30.54
CA ALA A 199 16.13 -5.16 31.99
C ALA A 199 14.70 -5.50 32.44
N GLU A 200 13.68 -4.99 31.75
CA GLU A 200 12.27 -5.17 32.12
C GLU A 200 11.65 -6.43 31.51
N SER A 201 12.02 -6.79 30.27
CA SER A 201 11.53 -8.02 29.63
C SER A 201 12.29 -9.28 30.07
N GLY A 202 13.51 -9.12 30.61
CA GLY A 202 14.42 -10.22 30.92
C GLY A 202 15.10 -10.84 29.68
N TYR A 203 14.79 -10.37 28.48
CA TYR A 203 15.35 -10.87 27.22
C TYR A 203 16.43 -9.93 26.69
N ASN A 204 17.68 -10.41 26.63
CA ASN A 204 18.80 -9.62 26.13
C ASN A 204 19.13 -9.95 24.67
N MET A 205 18.66 -9.12 23.74
CA MET A 205 18.83 -9.29 22.30
C MET A 205 20.29 -9.38 21.83
N LEU A 206 21.25 -8.81 22.59
CA LEU A 206 22.66 -8.86 22.22
C LEU A 206 23.34 -10.19 22.59
N TYR A 207 22.86 -10.88 23.61
CA TYR A 207 23.46 -12.11 24.12
C TYR A 207 22.57 -13.34 23.94
N ALA A 208 21.33 -13.16 23.46
CA ALA A 208 20.43 -14.25 23.17
C ALA A 208 20.95 -15.09 22.00
N THR A 209 20.97 -16.40 22.20
CA THR A 209 21.37 -17.40 21.20
C THR A 209 20.18 -18.06 20.51
N ALA A 210 18.97 -17.70 20.93
CA ALA A 210 17.70 -18.18 20.39
C ALA A 210 16.69 -17.03 20.36
N LEU A 211 15.70 -17.16 19.48
CA LEU A 211 14.53 -16.28 19.47
C LEU A 211 13.80 -16.33 20.83
N PRO A 212 13.15 -15.23 21.24
CA PRO A 212 12.39 -15.19 22.48
C PRO A 212 11.29 -16.26 22.46
N THR A 213 11.12 -16.94 23.58
CA THR A 213 10.00 -17.87 23.80
C THR A 213 8.67 -17.11 23.89
N ASP A 214 7.54 -17.80 23.76
CA ASP A 214 6.21 -17.16 23.86
C ASP A 214 6.02 -16.34 25.15
N ALA A 215 6.60 -16.82 26.27
CA ALA A 215 6.54 -16.11 27.55
C ALA A 215 7.39 -14.82 27.55
N GLU A 216 8.56 -14.85 26.91
CA GLU A 216 9.45 -13.70 26.77
C GLU A 216 8.90 -12.69 25.76
N MET A 217 8.25 -13.16 24.69
CA MET A 217 7.54 -12.32 23.73
C MET A 217 6.39 -11.56 24.40
N ILE A 218 5.58 -12.23 25.22
CA ILE A 218 4.51 -11.56 25.99
C ILE A 218 5.10 -10.52 26.95
N ALA A 219 6.23 -10.82 27.60
CA ALA A 219 6.92 -9.88 28.47
C ALA A 219 7.45 -8.65 27.70
N MET A 220 8.03 -8.85 26.52
CA MET A 220 8.50 -7.76 25.66
C MET A 220 7.35 -6.86 25.18
N CYS A 221 6.19 -7.43 24.82
CA CYS A 221 4.99 -6.66 24.45
C CYS A 221 4.40 -5.84 25.61
N GLY A 222 4.76 -6.14 26.86
CA GLY A 222 4.33 -5.36 28.02
C GLY A 222 5.24 -4.18 28.37
N VAL A 223 6.39 -4.04 27.69
CA VAL A 223 7.45 -3.09 28.04
C VAL A 223 7.51 -1.97 26.99
N GLU A 224 7.21 -0.74 27.40
CA GLU A 224 7.21 0.44 26.52
C GLU A 224 8.57 0.68 25.85
N ALA A 225 9.66 0.45 26.59
CA ALA A 225 11.01 0.55 26.04
C ALA A 225 11.28 -0.44 24.90
N CYS A 226 10.64 -1.62 24.91
CA CYS A 226 10.75 -2.59 23.83
C CYS A 226 9.97 -2.14 22.59
N HIS A 227 8.80 -1.51 22.75
CA HIS A 227 8.08 -0.90 21.64
C HIS A 227 8.90 0.21 20.98
N GLN A 228 9.48 1.12 21.77
CA GLN A 228 10.32 2.19 21.24
C GLN A 228 11.57 1.65 20.54
N LEU A 229 12.20 0.61 21.10
CA LEU A 229 13.34 -0.04 20.46
C LEU A 229 12.96 -0.64 19.10
N ILE A 230 11.78 -1.27 18.97
CA ILE A 230 11.29 -1.82 17.69
C ILE A 230 11.04 -0.70 16.66
N VAL A 231 10.50 0.44 17.09
CA VAL A 231 10.36 1.63 16.25
C VAL A 231 11.72 2.16 15.79
N GLU A 232 12.71 2.22 16.68
CA GLU A 232 14.06 2.66 16.31
C GLU A 232 14.77 1.67 15.36
N VAL A 233 14.61 0.36 15.58
CA VAL A 233 15.14 -0.70 14.71
C VAL A 233 14.50 -0.63 13.32
N SER A 234 13.18 -0.48 13.24
CA SER A 234 12.48 -0.34 11.95
C SER A 234 12.87 0.94 11.22
N ALA A 235 13.07 2.06 11.93
CA ALA A 235 13.56 3.31 11.35
C ALA A 235 15.00 3.19 10.82
N ALA A 236 15.82 2.30 11.38
CA ALA A 236 17.17 2.01 10.90
C ALA A 236 17.18 1.20 9.58
N ASN A 237 16.01 0.73 9.12
CA ASN A 237 15.82 0.00 7.86
C ASN A 237 16.84 -1.13 7.66
N PRO A 238 16.90 -2.12 8.57
CA PRO A 238 17.83 -3.23 8.43
C PRO A 238 17.52 -4.02 7.15
N PRO A 239 18.55 -4.54 6.46
CA PRO A 239 18.34 -5.37 5.29
C PRO A 239 17.58 -6.65 5.65
N ASP A 240 16.71 -7.10 4.74
CA ASP A 240 15.95 -8.35 4.84
C ASP A 240 16.86 -9.55 4.57
N CYS A 241 17.72 -9.85 5.55
CA CYS A 241 18.67 -10.94 5.52
C CYS A 241 19.03 -11.37 6.95
N ASP A 242 19.45 -12.62 7.12
CA ASP A 242 19.92 -13.12 8.41
C ASP A 242 21.19 -12.39 8.85
N LEU A 243 21.03 -11.45 9.78
CA LEU A 243 22.14 -10.74 10.40
C LEU A 243 22.73 -11.60 11.51
N ASN A 244 24.04 -11.80 11.46
CA ASN A 244 24.78 -12.33 12.60
C ASN A 244 24.75 -11.30 13.72
N VAL A 245 24.53 -11.70 14.97
CA VAL A 245 24.69 -10.83 16.13
C VAL A 245 26.08 -11.11 16.73
N PRO A 246 27.04 -10.18 16.66
CA PRO A 246 28.46 -10.45 16.87
C PRO A 246 28.77 -10.81 18.32
N THR A 247 27.88 -10.44 19.25
CA THR A 247 27.98 -10.68 20.68
C THR A 247 27.37 -12.01 21.14
N SER A 248 26.45 -12.61 20.37
CA SER A 248 25.82 -13.90 20.71
C SER A 248 26.15 -15.03 19.74
N GLY A 249 26.66 -14.71 18.53
CA GLY A 249 26.85 -15.69 17.47
C GLY A 249 25.54 -16.25 16.92
N ALA A 250 24.39 -15.64 17.23
CA ALA A 250 23.11 -15.99 16.66
C ALA A 250 23.00 -15.45 15.23
N GLY A 251 22.66 -16.33 14.28
CA GLY A 251 22.56 -16.03 12.85
C GLY A 251 23.52 -16.90 12.03
N THR A 252 22.98 -17.83 11.23
CA THR A 252 23.76 -18.45 10.16
C THR A 252 23.88 -17.43 9.04
N SER A 253 25.09 -16.88 8.89
CA SER A 253 25.47 -15.89 7.88
C SER A 253 24.77 -16.11 6.54
N CYS A 254 24.34 -15.02 5.90
CA CYS A 254 24.29 -14.98 4.44
C CYS A 254 25.69 -15.22 3.85
#